data_AF-A0A519GZR5-F1
#
_entry.id   AF-A0A519GZR5-F1
#
_cell.length_a   1.000
_cell.length_b   1.000
_cell.length_c   1.000
_cell.angle_alpha   90.00
_cell.angle_beta   90.00
_cell.angle_gamma   90.00
#
_symmetry.space_group_name_H-M   'P 1'
#
loop_
_entity.id
_entity.type
_entity.pdbx_description
1 polymer ?
#
loop_
_entity_poly.entity_id
_entity_poly.type
_entity_poly.pdbx_seq_one_letter_code
_entity_poly.pdbx_strand_id
1 'polypeptide(L)'
;LDYIEQSSEGFRILVRDSPLGSASGSYVSIMGDIATRVEGILVDEFKKRGFDAKAAPMYSQMLVGMVGTTGQWWLDARKPAKEVVAANLVNLAWNGLSGLESKPGLKLKD
;
A
#
# COMPACT_ATOMS: atom_id res chain seq x y z
N LEU A 1 5.92 -4.49 9.02
CA LEU A 1 5.85 -3.13 9.61
C LEU A 1 7.16 -2.74 10.31
N ASP A 2 8.08 -3.69 10.48
CA ASP A 2 9.44 -3.47 11.01
C ASP A 2 10.38 -2.69 10.08
N TYR A 3 10.01 -2.52 8.79
CA TYR A 3 10.78 -1.70 7.85
C TYR A 3 10.68 -0.19 8.12
N ILE A 4 9.75 0.23 8.98
CA ILE A 4 9.56 1.65 9.36
C ILE A 4 10.35 2.00 10.64
N GLU A 5 10.96 1.02 11.31
CA GLU A 5 11.60 1.23 12.62
C GLU A 5 13.12 1.00 12.65
N GLN A 6 13.72 0.32 11.66
CA GLN A 6 15.17 0.06 11.65
C GLN A 6 16.03 1.13 10.93
N SER A 7 15.67 2.41 10.99
CA SER A 7 16.53 3.48 10.42
C SER A 7 16.45 4.80 11.17
N SER A 8 16.31 4.76 12.50
CA SER A 8 16.37 5.97 13.32
C SER A 8 17.80 6.52 13.54
N GLU A 9 18.89 5.86 13.12
CA GLU A 9 20.26 6.38 13.33
C GLU A 9 21.18 6.35 12.08
N GLY A 10 20.61 6.32 10.87
CA GLY A 10 21.40 6.33 9.61
C GLY A 10 20.92 7.30 8.51
N PHE A 11 19.71 7.86 8.62
CA PHE A 11 19.09 8.64 7.55
C PHE A 11 19.44 10.14 7.53
N ARG A 12 20.18 10.63 8.53
CA ARG A 12 20.49 12.07 8.67
C ARG A 12 21.72 12.55 7.89
N ILE A 13 22.51 11.64 7.31
CA ILE A 13 23.71 11.98 6.53
C ILE A 13 23.47 11.96 5.01
N LEU A 14 22.52 11.16 4.51
CA LEU A 14 22.21 11.08 3.07
C LEU A 14 21.27 12.19 2.55
N VAL A 15 20.66 12.98 3.43
CA VAL A 15 19.64 13.98 3.05
C VAL A 15 20.19 15.42 3.11
N ARG A 16 21.47 15.61 3.50
CA ARG A 16 22.00 16.97 3.72
C ARG A 16 22.26 17.78 2.43
N ASP A 17 22.37 17.13 1.27
CA ASP A 17 22.65 17.82 -0.01
C ASP A 17 21.52 17.69 -1.06
N SER A 18 20.31 17.32 -0.66
CA SER A 18 19.16 17.36 -1.57
C SER A 18 18.42 18.70 -1.43
N PRO A 19 18.19 19.46 -2.51
CA PRO A 19 17.53 20.75 -2.45
C PRO A 19 16.18 20.62 -1.73
N LEU A 20 15.87 21.62 -0.89
CA LEU A 20 14.64 21.72 -0.12
C LEU A 20 13.42 21.49 -1.04
N GLY A 21 12.90 20.26 -1.06
CA GLY A 21 11.83 19.83 -1.96
C GLY A 21 11.64 18.31 -2.14
N SER A 22 12.61 17.46 -1.75
CA SER A 22 12.65 16.06 -2.24
C SER A 22 12.31 14.93 -1.23
N ALA A 23 11.77 15.21 -0.04
CA ALA A 23 11.35 14.14 0.88
C ALA A 23 10.13 13.33 0.36
N SER A 24 9.26 13.98 -0.43
CA SER A 24 8.12 13.35 -1.12
C SER A 24 8.58 12.33 -2.18
N GLY A 25 9.68 12.62 -2.89
CA GLY A 25 10.17 11.75 -3.97
C GLY A 25 10.66 10.37 -3.50
N SER A 26 11.29 10.30 -2.32
CA SER A 26 11.79 9.03 -1.77
C SER A 26 10.65 8.13 -1.27
N TYR A 27 9.65 8.69 -0.60
CA TYR A 27 8.47 7.93 -0.14
C TYR A 27 7.63 7.42 -1.32
N VAL A 28 7.40 8.26 -2.33
CA VAL A 28 6.67 7.88 -3.55
C VAL A 28 7.43 6.78 -4.33
N SER A 29 8.76 6.84 -4.39
CA SER A 29 9.58 5.79 -5.01
C SER A 29 9.47 4.44 -4.29
N ILE A 30 9.57 4.43 -2.95
CA ILE A 30 9.46 3.20 -2.16
C ILE A 30 8.05 2.60 -2.29
N MET A 31 7.01 3.43 -2.29
CA MET A 31 5.64 2.96 -2.51
C MET A 31 5.46 2.38 -3.91
N GLY A 32 6.06 2.99 -4.94
CA GLY A 32 6.09 2.45 -6.31
C GLY A 32 6.80 1.09 -6.40
N ASP A 33 7.92 0.91 -5.70
CA ASP A 33 8.65 -0.37 -5.64
C ASP A 33 7.84 -1.45 -4.91
N ILE A 34 7.14 -1.08 -3.83
CA ILE A 34 6.22 -1.98 -3.11
C ILE A 34 5.05 -2.38 -4.02
N ALA A 35 4.48 -1.44 -4.80
CA ALA A 35 3.41 -1.76 -5.75
C ALA A 35 3.84 -2.78 -6.80
N THR A 36 5.06 -2.62 -7.33
CA THR A 36 5.60 -3.57 -8.31
C THR A 36 5.76 -4.97 -7.72
N ARG A 37 6.19 -5.08 -6.44
CA ARG A 37 6.29 -6.37 -5.74
C ARG A 37 4.92 -6.98 -5.44
N VAL A 38 3.97 -6.17 -4.98
CA VAL A 38 2.60 -6.62 -4.67
C VAL A 38 1.91 -7.10 -5.95
N GLU A 39 2.14 -6.43 -7.08
CA GLU A 39 1.60 -6.84 -8.37
C GLU A 39 2.04 -8.26 -8.76
N GLY A 40 3.33 -8.58 -8.66
CA GLY A 40 3.83 -9.92 -8.95
C GLY A 40 3.16 -11.00 -8.10
N ILE A 41 2.98 -10.73 -6.80
CA ILE A 41 2.29 -11.63 -5.87
C ILE A 41 0.81 -11.82 -6.29
N LEU A 42 0.13 -10.72 -6.63
CA LEU A 42 -1.28 -10.76 -7.03
C LEU A 42 -1.48 -11.48 -8.36
N VAL A 43 -0.57 -11.34 -9.33
CA VAL A 43 -0.62 -12.08 -10.60
C VAL A 43 -0.63 -13.58 -10.34
N ASP A 44 0.26 -14.06 -9.48
CA ASP A 44 0.37 -15.49 -9.18
C ASP A 44 -0.84 -16.00 -8.39
N GLU A 45 -1.32 -15.25 -7.40
CA GLU A 45 -2.49 -15.63 -6.62
C GLU A 45 -3.79 -15.58 -7.44
N PHE A 46 -3.94 -14.62 -8.35
CA PHE A 46 -5.12 -14.53 -9.21
C PHE A 46 -5.19 -15.72 -10.16
N LYS A 47 -4.05 -16.12 -10.76
CA LYS A 47 -3.98 -17.33 -11.58
C LYS A 47 -4.38 -18.57 -10.79
N LYS A 48 -3.86 -18.75 -9.57
CA LYS A 48 -4.17 -19.91 -8.72
C LYS A 48 -5.65 -19.99 -8.34
N ARG A 49 -6.30 -18.85 -8.16
CA ARG A 49 -7.70 -18.74 -7.70
C ARG A 49 -8.71 -18.57 -8.84
N GLY A 50 -8.27 -18.60 -10.11
CA GLY A 50 -9.14 -18.48 -11.27
C GLY A 50 -9.64 -17.06 -11.55
N PHE A 51 -9.01 -16.03 -10.97
CA PHE A 51 -9.26 -14.63 -11.31
C PHE A 51 -8.49 -14.22 -12.58
N ASP A 52 -8.97 -13.18 -13.26
CA ASP A 52 -8.24 -12.61 -14.39
C ASP A 52 -6.97 -11.89 -13.91
N ALA A 53 -5.81 -12.48 -14.19
CA ALA A 53 -4.51 -11.92 -13.83
C ALA A 53 -4.24 -10.54 -14.46
N LYS A 54 -4.94 -10.16 -15.53
CA LYS A 54 -4.85 -8.82 -16.12
C LYS A 54 -5.39 -7.73 -15.18
N ALA A 55 -6.19 -8.09 -14.19
CA ALA A 55 -6.67 -7.16 -13.18
C ALA A 55 -5.63 -6.93 -12.07
N ALA A 56 -4.60 -7.78 -11.92
CA ALA A 56 -3.62 -7.69 -10.84
C ALA A 56 -2.90 -6.32 -10.73
N PRO A 57 -2.49 -5.65 -11.83
CA PRO A 57 -1.90 -4.30 -11.75
C PRO A 57 -2.85 -3.28 -11.10
N MET A 58 -4.13 -3.34 -11.44
CA MET A 58 -5.17 -2.46 -10.88
C MET A 58 -5.34 -2.72 -9.38
N TYR A 59 -5.45 -3.98 -8.95
CA TYR A 59 -5.55 -4.32 -7.53
C TYR A 59 -4.30 -3.93 -6.73
N SER A 60 -3.11 -4.05 -7.33
CA SER A 60 -1.86 -3.61 -6.69
C SER A 60 -1.88 -2.10 -6.42
N GLN A 61 -2.24 -1.30 -7.44
CA GLN A 61 -2.38 0.15 -7.31
C GLN A 61 -3.41 0.54 -6.24
N MET A 62 -4.55 -0.16 -6.16
CA MET A 62 -5.55 0.06 -5.12
C MET A 62 -4.99 -0.19 -3.70
N LEU A 63 -4.30 -1.31 -3.49
CA LEU A 63 -3.74 -1.67 -2.18
C LEU A 63 -2.62 -0.72 -1.76
N VAL A 64 -1.69 -0.40 -2.66
CA VAL A 64 -0.61 0.55 -2.37
C VAL A 64 -1.15 1.95 -2.16
N GLY A 65 -2.13 2.38 -2.95
CA GLY A 65 -2.81 3.65 -2.75
C GLY A 65 -3.46 3.73 -1.36
N MET A 66 -4.16 2.67 -0.94
CA MET A 66 -4.76 2.60 0.39
C MET A 66 -3.72 2.76 1.52
N VAL A 67 -2.59 2.07 1.44
CA VAL A 67 -1.52 2.18 2.45
C VAL A 67 -0.83 3.54 2.39
N GLY A 68 -0.48 4.00 1.20
CA GLY A 68 0.27 5.24 0.97
C GLY A 68 -0.51 6.48 1.42
N THR A 69 -1.77 6.59 1.01
CA THR A 69 -2.65 7.72 1.37
C THR A 69 -3.01 7.72 2.85
N THR A 70 -3.30 6.55 3.43
CA THR A 70 -3.58 6.42 4.87
C THR A 70 -2.34 6.75 5.71
N GLY A 71 -1.16 6.30 5.27
CA GLY A 71 0.11 6.63 5.92
C GLY A 71 0.37 8.13 5.92
N GLN A 72 0.14 8.81 4.79
CA GLN A 72 0.27 10.26 4.69
C GLN A 72 -0.69 10.97 5.63
N TRP A 73 -1.98 10.59 5.64
CA TRP A 73 -2.96 11.13 6.58
C TRP A 73 -2.54 10.95 8.05
N TRP A 74 -1.99 9.78 8.40
CA TRP A 74 -1.59 9.49 9.78
C TRP A 74 -0.39 10.33 10.24
N LEU A 75 0.52 10.68 9.33
CA LEU A 75 1.66 11.57 9.65
C LEU A 75 1.20 12.97 10.08
N ASP A 76 0.04 13.42 9.60
CA ASP A 76 -0.58 14.68 10.00
C ASP A 76 -1.44 14.51 11.26
N ALA A 77 -2.32 13.49 11.29
CA ALA A 77 -3.27 13.29 12.38
C ALA A 77 -2.62 12.80 13.68
N ARG A 78 -1.56 11.99 13.59
CA ARG A 78 -0.82 11.34 14.70
C ARG A 78 -1.67 10.53 15.69
N LYS A 79 -2.95 10.29 15.36
CA LYS A 79 -3.91 9.52 16.13
C LYS A 79 -4.84 8.77 15.16
N PRO A 80 -5.26 7.53 15.47
CA PRO A 80 -4.92 6.72 16.64
C PRO A 80 -3.46 6.21 16.60
N ALA A 81 -3.04 5.35 17.53
CA ALA A 81 -1.71 4.76 17.50
C ALA A 81 -1.42 4.05 16.16
N LYS A 82 -0.16 4.06 15.72
CA LYS A 82 0.27 3.52 14.41
C LYS A 82 -0.15 2.06 14.25
N GLU A 83 -0.05 1.29 15.32
CA GLU A 83 -0.38 -0.14 15.38
C GLU A 83 -1.87 -0.37 15.14
N VAL A 84 -2.72 0.53 15.64
CA VAL A 84 -4.17 0.50 15.42
C VAL A 84 -4.47 0.77 13.95
N VAL A 85 -3.83 1.78 13.34
CA VAL A 85 -4.01 2.07 11.91
C VAL A 85 -3.55 0.89 11.05
N ALA A 86 -2.38 0.33 11.37
CA ALA A 86 -1.83 -0.83 10.67
C ALA A 86 -2.75 -2.06 10.79
N ALA A 87 -3.27 -2.36 11.98
CA ALA A 87 -4.20 -3.47 12.19
C ALA A 87 -5.47 -3.30 11.35
N ASN A 88 -6.02 -2.09 11.29
CA ASN A 88 -7.21 -1.81 10.48
C ASN A 88 -6.93 -1.89 8.98
N LEU A 89 -5.77 -1.42 8.51
CA LEU A 89 -5.36 -1.55 7.10
C LEU A 89 -5.24 -3.01 6.67
N VAL A 90 -4.58 -3.84 7.48
CA VAL A 90 -4.44 -5.28 7.21
C VAL A 90 -5.80 -5.97 7.25
N ASN A 91 -6.63 -5.64 8.24
CA ASN A 91 -7.97 -6.20 8.35
C ASN A 91 -8.85 -5.87 7.13
N LEU A 92 -8.80 -4.62 6.65
CA LEU A 92 -9.52 -4.20 5.46
C LEU A 92 -8.99 -4.91 4.20
N ALA A 93 -7.67 -4.95 4.02
CA ALA A 93 -7.05 -5.62 2.87
C ALA A 93 -7.43 -7.10 2.81
N TRP A 94 -7.30 -7.82 3.93
CA TRP A 94 -7.58 -9.25 3.97
C TRP A 94 -9.06 -9.56 3.75
N ASN A 95 -9.96 -8.90 4.49
CA ASN A 95 -11.40 -9.15 4.34
C ASN A 95 -11.89 -8.73 2.94
N GLY A 96 -11.40 -7.60 2.41
CA GLY A 96 -11.74 -7.14 1.06
C GLY A 96 -11.26 -8.11 -0.02
N LEU A 97 -10.00 -8.53 0.02
CA LEU A 97 -9.43 -9.48 -0.95
C LEU A 97 -10.04 -10.88 -0.84
N SER A 98 -10.44 -11.30 0.37
CA SER A 98 -11.09 -12.61 0.58
C SER A 98 -12.49 -12.70 -0.05
N GLY A 99 -13.16 -11.55 -0.20
CA GLY A 99 -14.52 -11.44 -0.74
C GLY A 99 -14.60 -11.04 -2.21
N LEU A 100 -13.50 -11.13 -2.97
CA LEU A 100 -13.52 -10.74 -4.38
C LEU A 100 -14.41 -11.65 -5.23
N GLU A 101 -15.32 -11.03 -5.98
CA GLU A 101 -16.09 -11.70 -7.02
C GLU A 101 -15.24 -11.82 -8.30
N SER A 102 -15.26 -12.98 -8.96
CA SER A 102 -14.46 -13.19 -10.19
C SER A 102 -14.90 -12.31 -11.36
N LYS A 103 -16.15 -11.86 -11.35
CA LYS A 103 -16.74 -10.94 -12.33
C LYS A 103 -17.53 -9.88 -11.57
N PRO A 104 -16.85 -8.85 -11.03
CA PRO A 104 -17.53 -7.83 -10.24
C PRO A 104 -18.50 -7.04 -11.13
N GLY A 105 -19.71 -6.82 -10.64
CA GLY A 105 -20.74 -6.03 -11.30
C GLY A 105 -21.24 -4.90 -10.41
N LEU A 106 -21.57 -3.75 -11.01
CA LEU A 106 -22.26 -2.68 -10.28
C LEU A 106 -23.71 -3.12 -10.05
N LYS A 107 -24.04 -3.49 -8.81
CA LYS A 107 -25.44 -3.66 -8.40
C LYS A 107 -26.01 -2.27 -8.13
N LEU A 108 -26.67 -1.68 -9.11
CA LEU A 108 -27.62 -0.59 -8.85
C LEU A 108 -28.73 -1.20 -7.98
N LYS A 109 -28.88 -0.70 -6.75
CA LYS A 109 -30.11 -0.91 -6.00
C LYS A 109 -31.17 -0.03 -6.65
N ASP A 110 -32.20 -0.65 -7.19
CA ASP A 110 -33.47 0.02 -7.51
C ASP A 110 -34.12 0.56 -6.22
#